data_AF-A0A968FS47-F1
#
_entry.id   AF-A0A968FS47-F1
#
_cell.length_a   1.000
_cell.length_b   1.000
_cell.length_c   1.000
_cell.angle_alpha   90.00
_cell.angle_beta   90.00
_cell.angle_gamma   90.00
#
_symmetry.space_group_name_H-M   'P 1'
#
loop_
_entity.id
_entity.type
_entity.pdbx_description
1 polymer ?
#
loop_
_entity_poly.entity_id
_entity_poly.type
_entity_poly.pdbx_seq_one_letter_code
_entity_poly.pdbx_strand_id
1 'polypeptide(L)'
;MKKFLYKYVLPPLLWVLIHLWCKTLRVTVLNPEMEEEIRTRPGKAVYTFWHSNQIFFFYHFRGLNRYTLLISPSADGDLLANLCGWFGYKVVRGSSFKKTYSGSRELVEILNEEGNVLVIADGSRGPRHQAQAGSIQLARITGAPIYSLFYDAHPKYEFNSWDRSVLPLPFSRVVMNIGPVITVP
;
A
#
# COMPACT_ATOMS: atom_id res chain seq x y z
N MET A 1 -1.69 -0.54 -31.47
CA MET A 1 -0.43 -1.15 -30.98
C MET A 1 0.00 -0.66 -29.60
N LYS A 2 0.26 0.64 -29.37
CA LYS A 2 0.72 1.16 -28.06
C LYS A 2 -0.20 0.82 -26.87
N LYS A 3 -1.52 0.96 -27.03
CA LYS A 3 -2.51 0.60 -25.99
C LYS A 3 -2.56 -0.89 -25.65
N PHE A 4 -2.28 -1.77 -26.63
CA PHE A 4 -2.26 -3.21 -26.44
C PHE A 4 -1.04 -3.63 -25.61
N LEU A 5 0.15 -3.15 -25.99
CA LEU A 5 1.40 -3.39 -25.26
C LEU A 5 1.31 -2.90 -23.81
N TYR A 6 0.81 -1.68 -23.59
CA TYR A 6 0.68 -1.11 -22.26
C TYR A 6 -0.29 -1.86 -21.35
N LYS A 7 -1.38 -2.42 -21.90
CA LYS A 7 -2.41 -3.11 -21.12
C LYS A 7 -2.11 -4.58 -20.87
N TYR A 8 -1.52 -5.28 -21.84
CA TYR A 8 -1.40 -6.74 -21.79
C TYR A 8 0.03 -7.25 -21.64
N VAL A 9 1.04 -6.48 -22.06
CA VAL A 9 2.44 -6.94 -22.04
C VAL A 9 3.21 -6.31 -20.88
N LEU A 10 2.99 -5.00 -20.65
CA LEU A 10 3.73 -4.26 -19.63
C LEU A 10 3.43 -4.75 -18.19
N PRO A 11 2.16 -5.00 -17.78
CA PRO A 11 1.89 -5.43 -16.41
C PRO A 11 2.52 -6.78 -16.02
N PRO A 12 2.41 -7.88 -16.79
CA PRO A 12 3.04 -9.14 -16.42
C PRO A 12 4.57 -9.05 -16.47
N LEU A 13 5.14 -8.28 -17.40
CA LEU A 13 6.58 -8.04 -17.45
C LEU A 13 7.06 -7.31 -16.19
N LEU A 14 6.40 -6.21 -15.82
CA LEU A 14 6.71 -5.45 -14.60
C LEU A 14 6.54 -6.33 -13.36
N TRP A 15 5.49 -7.14 -13.30
CA TRP A 15 5.29 -8.08 -12.20
C TRP A 15 6.45 -9.07 -12.07
N VAL A 16 6.90 -9.68 -13.17
CA VAL A 16 8.05 -10.61 -13.16
C VAL A 16 9.32 -9.88 -12.71
N LEU A 17 9.59 -8.71 -13.27
CA LEU A 17 10.78 -7.92 -12.92
C LEU A 17 10.79 -7.52 -11.44
N ILE A 18 9.68 -7.00 -10.93
CA ILE A 18 9.54 -6.64 -9.52
C ILE A 18 9.67 -7.89 -8.64
N HIS A 19 9.07 -9.01 -9.02
CA HIS A 19 9.16 -10.24 -8.24
C HIS A 19 10.57 -10.80 -8.17
N LEU A 20 11.30 -10.81 -9.28
CA LEU A 20 12.70 -11.23 -9.30
C LEU A 20 13.58 -10.28 -8.51
N TRP A 21 13.42 -8.96 -8.69
CA TRP A 21 14.16 -7.95 -7.94
C TRP A 21 13.91 -8.07 -6.44
N CYS A 22 12.66 -8.11 -6.00
CA CYS A 22 12.35 -8.16 -4.57
C CYS A 22 12.75 -9.49 -3.92
N LYS A 23 12.82 -10.60 -4.66
CA LYS A 23 13.42 -11.86 -4.18
C LYS A 23 14.91 -11.74 -3.82
N THR A 24 15.63 -10.78 -4.39
CA THR A 24 17.04 -10.56 -4.04
C THR A 24 17.21 -9.81 -2.70
N LEU A 25 16.16 -9.16 -2.20
CA LEU A 25 16.23 -8.33 -1.01
C LEU A 25 16.35 -9.19 0.26
N ARG A 26 17.17 -8.74 1.20
CA ARG A 26 17.35 -9.38 2.50
C ARG A 26 16.50 -8.66 3.52
N VAL A 27 15.28 -9.15 3.74
CA VAL A 27 14.26 -8.51 4.58
C VAL A 27 14.43 -8.97 6.03
N THR A 28 14.43 -8.04 6.96
CA THR A 28 14.37 -8.27 8.40
C THR A 28 13.23 -7.46 8.99
N VAL A 29 12.38 -8.10 9.78
CA VAL A 29 11.27 -7.44 10.46
C VAL A 29 11.64 -7.31 11.92
N LEU A 30 11.57 -6.09 12.46
CA LEU A 30 11.95 -5.84 13.85
C LEU A 30 11.01 -6.52 14.85
N ASN A 31 9.75 -6.70 14.46
CA ASN A 31 8.68 -7.29 15.23
C ASN A 31 7.94 -8.36 14.41
N PRO A 32 8.54 -9.55 14.25
CA PRO A 32 7.98 -10.62 13.43
C PRO A 32 6.61 -11.12 13.92
N GLU A 33 6.33 -11.02 15.22
CA GLU A 33 5.03 -11.36 15.80
C GLU A 33 3.90 -10.47 15.28
N MET A 34 4.18 -9.19 15.05
CA MET A 34 3.21 -8.27 14.46
C MET A 34 3.02 -8.56 12.97
N GLU A 35 4.07 -8.95 12.25
CA GLU A 35 3.91 -9.37 10.85
C GLU A 35 3.00 -10.59 10.74
N GLU A 36 3.19 -11.58 11.61
CA GLU A 36 2.34 -12.76 11.66
C GLU A 36 0.89 -12.40 12.01
N GLU A 37 0.68 -11.48 12.97
CA GLU A 37 -0.65 -10.96 13.26
C GLU A 37 -1.27 -10.33 12.01
N ILE A 38 -0.56 -9.45 11.30
CA ILE A 38 -1.05 -8.81 10.07
C ILE A 38 -1.48 -9.85 9.02
N ARG A 39 -0.74 -10.96 8.88
CA ARG A 39 -1.00 -12.00 7.88
C ARG A 39 -2.16 -12.92 8.26
N THR A 40 -2.32 -13.23 9.53
CA THR A 40 -3.25 -14.27 10.01
C THR A 40 -4.52 -13.72 10.66
N ARG A 41 -4.48 -12.50 11.19
CA ARG A 41 -5.57 -11.91 11.97
C ARG A 41 -6.89 -11.95 11.19
N PRO A 42 -7.97 -12.48 11.78
CA PRO A 42 -9.31 -12.34 11.22
C PRO A 42 -9.84 -10.92 11.45
N GLY A 43 -10.78 -10.50 10.60
CA GLY A 43 -11.48 -9.23 10.75
C GLY A 43 -10.82 -8.05 10.06
N LYS A 44 -11.38 -6.87 10.33
CA LYS A 44 -10.99 -5.58 9.74
C LYS A 44 -9.76 -4.94 10.35
N ALA A 45 -9.00 -4.24 9.51
CA ALA A 45 -7.88 -3.38 9.93
C ALA A 45 -7.56 -2.31 8.87
N VAL A 46 -7.06 -1.18 9.36
CA VAL A 46 -6.49 -0.11 8.54
C VAL A 46 -4.97 -0.23 8.58
N TYR A 47 -4.36 -0.43 7.43
CA TYR A 47 -2.90 -0.48 7.27
C TYR A 47 -2.44 0.83 6.67
N THR A 48 -1.45 1.47 7.28
CA THR A 48 -0.99 2.76 6.82
C THR A 48 0.52 2.87 6.78
N PHE A 49 1.04 3.53 5.74
CA PHE A 49 2.47 3.74 5.52
C PHE A 49 2.67 5.03 4.72
N TRP A 50 3.88 5.57 4.75
CA TRP A 50 4.22 6.77 3.98
C TRP A 50 4.24 6.48 2.49
N HIS A 51 3.89 7.47 1.66
CA HIS A 51 3.95 7.36 0.21
C HIS A 51 5.34 6.90 -0.27
N SER A 52 6.39 7.32 0.44
CA SER A 52 7.79 6.95 0.18
C SER A 52 8.07 5.44 0.26
N ASN A 53 7.25 4.69 0.99
CA ASN A 53 7.40 3.25 1.24
C ASN A 53 6.50 2.37 0.34
N GLN A 54 5.80 2.92 -0.64
CA GLN A 54 4.84 2.13 -1.42
C GLN A 54 5.46 1.00 -2.25
N ILE A 55 6.65 1.21 -2.81
CA ILE A 55 7.22 0.31 -3.82
C ILE A 55 7.45 -1.10 -3.25
N PHE A 56 8.12 -1.19 -2.10
CA PHE A 56 8.38 -2.48 -1.47
C PHE A 56 7.12 -3.05 -0.79
N PHE A 57 6.27 -2.23 -0.18
CA PHE A 57 5.10 -2.75 0.54
C PHE A 57 4.06 -3.39 -0.37
N PHE A 58 3.85 -2.89 -1.59
CA PHE A 58 3.01 -3.58 -2.57
C PHE A 58 3.55 -4.96 -2.95
N TYR A 59 4.87 -5.16 -2.89
CA TYR A 59 5.43 -6.49 -3.05
C TYR A 59 5.31 -7.34 -1.77
N HIS A 60 5.65 -6.77 -0.62
CA HIS A 60 5.77 -7.51 0.63
C HIS A 60 4.44 -8.10 1.12
N PHE A 61 3.34 -7.37 0.93
CA PHE A 61 1.98 -7.80 1.29
C PHE A 61 1.20 -8.42 0.13
N ARG A 62 1.88 -8.81 -0.96
CA ARG A 62 1.26 -9.47 -2.12
C ARG A 62 0.64 -10.82 -1.74
N GLY A 63 -0.34 -11.26 -2.52
CA GLY A 63 -0.95 -12.59 -2.45
C GLY A 63 -1.92 -12.77 -1.28
N LEU A 64 -2.17 -11.71 -0.52
CA LEU A 64 -3.02 -11.82 0.66
C LEU A 64 -4.51 -11.64 0.33
N ASN A 65 -4.92 -11.20 -0.88
CA ASN A 65 -6.30 -11.06 -1.39
C ASN A 65 -7.33 -10.35 -0.47
N ARG A 66 -6.90 -9.89 0.70
CA ARG A 66 -7.69 -9.31 1.78
C ARG A 66 -7.53 -7.81 1.87
N TYR A 67 -6.48 -7.24 1.26
CA TYR A 67 -6.19 -5.82 1.29
C TYR A 67 -6.80 -5.12 0.08
N THR A 68 -7.55 -4.06 0.38
CA THR A 68 -8.13 -3.18 -0.63
C THR A 68 -7.41 -1.84 -0.63
N LEU A 69 -7.00 -1.38 -1.82
CA LEU A 69 -6.40 -0.05 -2.02
C LEU A 69 -7.39 0.90 -2.67
N LEU A 70 -7.38 2.16 -2.23
CA LEU A 70 -8.02 3.25 -2.96
C LEU A 70 -6.99 3.90 -3.89
N ILE A 71 -7.20 3.78 -5.20
CA ILE A 71 -6.30 4.33 -6.21
C ILE A 71 -7.04 5.38 -7.05
N SER A 72 -6.36 6.49 -7.35
CA SER A 72 -6.94 7.61 -8.09
C SER A 72 -7.25 7.26 -9.56
N PRO A 73 -8.33 7.81 -10.14
CA PRO A 73 -8.78 7.56 -11.51
C PRO A 73 -7.93 8.32 -12.55
N SER A 74 -6.63 8.06 -12.54
CA SER A 74 -5.63 8.65 -13.44
C SER A 74 -4.95 7.57 -14.28
N ALA A 75 -4.27 7.96 -15.36
CA ALA A 75 -3.53 7.02 -16.21
C ALA A 75 -2.44 6.27 -15.43
N ASP A 76 -1.73 6.97 -14.53
CA ASP A 76 -0.75 6.36 -13.63
C ASP A 76 -1.44 5.43 -12.61
N GLY A 77 -2.61 5.85 -12.12
CA GLY A 77 -3.45 5.04 -11.24
C GLY A 77 -4.01 3.79 -11.91
N ASP A 78 -4.28 3.81 -13.22
CA ASP A 78 -4.71 2.63 -13.98
C ASP A 78 -3.57 1.60 -14.09
N LEU A 79 -2.33 2.06 -14.33
CA LEU A 79 -1.17 1.17 -14.34
C LEU A 79 -0.96 0.54 -12.97
N LEU A 80 -1.01 1.35 -11.91
CA LEU A 80 -0.86 0.86 -10.55
C LEU A 80 -1.99 -0.10 -10.16
N ALA A 81 -3.24 0.23 -10.49
CA ALA A 81 -4.39 -0.63 -10.22
C ALA A 81 -4.25 -2.01 -10.89
N ASN A 82 -3.79 -2.04 -12.15
CA ASN A 82 -3.53 -3.30 -12.84
C ASN A 82 -2.42 -4.08 -12.16
N LEU A 83 -1.29 -3.44 -11.82
CA LEU A 83 -0.16 -4.10 -11.17
C LEU A 83 -0.55 -4.65 -9.77
N CYS A 84 -1.30 -3.88 -8.99
CA CYS A 84 -1.87 -4.32 -7.71
C CYS A 84 -2.78 -5.55 -7.90
N GLY A 85 -3.60 -5.59 -8.95
CA GLY A 85 -4.39 -6.79 -9.30
C GLY A 85 -3.51 -8.04 -9.51
N TRP A 86 -2.39 -7.91 -10.22
CA TRP A 86 -1.42 -9.00 -10.39
C TRP A 86 -0.72 -9.42 -9.10
N PHE A 87 -0.58 -8.51 -8.14
CA PHE A 87 -0.11 -8.82 -6.78
C PHE A 87 -1.20 -9.36 -5.85
N GLY A 88 -2.43 -9.56 -6.33
CA GLY A 88 -3.52 -10.13 -5.53
C GLY A 88 -4.17 -9.10 -4.60
N TYR A 89 -4.18 -7.82 -4.96
CA TYR A 89 -4.92 -6.81 -4.23
C TYR A 89 -6.30 -6.56 -4.83
N LYS A 90 -7.26 -6.21 -3.96
CA LYS A 90 -8.50 -5.58 -4.40
C LYS A 90 -8.23 -4.09 -4.60
N VAL A 91 -8.81 -3.50 -5.64
CA VAL A 91 -8.62 -2.07 -5.94
C VAL A 91 -9.97 -1.40 -6.08
N VAL A 92 -10.17 -0.37 -5.27
CA VAL A 92 -11.26 0.59 -5.41
C VAL A 92 -10.74 1.78 -6.22
N ARG A 93 -11.50 2.18 -7.24
CA ARG A 93 -11.19 3.37 -8.05
C ARG A 93 -11.91 4.56 -7.43
N GLY A 94 -11.16 5.56 -6.95
CA GLY A 94 -11.79 6.81 -6.53
C GLY A 94 -12.56 7.43 -7.71
N SER A 95 -13.78 7.93 -7.50
CA SER A 95 -14.56 8.50 -8.60
C SER A 95 -13.94 9.80 -9.10
N SER A 96 -13.72 9.91 -10.42
CA SER A 96 -13.37 11.17 -11.08
C SER A 96 -14.51 12.17 -10.90
N PHE A 97 -14.17 13.40 -10.51
CA PHE A 97 -14.94 14.62 -10.74
C PHE A 97 -16.16 15.02 -9.89
N LYS A 98 -16.79 14.18 -9.05
CA LYS A 98 -17.86 14.67 -8.16
C LYS A 98 -17.88 13.95 -6.81
N LYS A 99 -17.67 14.75 -5.74
CA LYS A 99 -17.71 14.39 -4.30
C LYS A 99 -16.46 13.71 -3.77
N THR A 100 -15.69 14.48 -3.00
CA THR A 100 -14.61 14.10 -2.06
C THR A 100 -14.98 12.97 -1.07
N TYR A 101 -16.22 12.49 -1.08
CA TYR A 101 -16.80 11.55 -0.11
C TYR A 101 -17.00 10.11 -0.63
N SER A 102 -16.85 9.83 -1.93
CA SER A 102 -17.17 8.49 -2.47
C SER A 102 -16.15 7.42 -2.07
N GLY A 103 -14.85 7.71 -2.19
CA GLY A 103 -13.80 6.72 -1.91
C GLY A 103 -13.71 6.33 -0.43
N SER A 104 -13.95 7.25 0.50
CA SER A 104 -13.93 6.94 1.94
C SER A 104 -15.12 6.08 2.36
N ARG A 105 -16.30 6.27 1.74
CA ARG A 105 -17.49 5.47 2.04
C ARG A 105 -17.30 4.00 1.64
N GLU A 106 -16.73 3.75 0.47
CA GLU A 106 -16.46 2.39 -0.01
C GLU A 106 -15.44 1.69 0.89
N LEU A 107 -14.41 2.41 1.37
CA LEU A 107 -13.47 1.87 2.36
C LEU A 107 -14.15 1.56 3.72
N VAL A 108 -15.12 2.37 4.15
CA VAL A 108 -15.93 2.08 5.35
C VAL A 108 -16.77 0.82 5.15
N GLU A 109 -17.40 0.66 3.99
CA GLU A 109 -18.19 -0.54 3.65
C GLU A 109 -17.29 -1.79 3.66
N ILE A 110 -16.11 -1.74 3.04
CA ILE A 110 -15.12 -2.83 3.08
C ILE A 110 -14.71 -3.19 4.51
N LEU A 111 -14.43 -2.19 5.34
CA LEU A 111 -14.06 -2.41 6.74
C LEU A 111 -15.22 -3.03 7.53
N ASN A 112 -16.47 -2.61 7.29
CA ASN A 112 -17.64 -3.18 7.95
C ASN A 112 -17.94 -4.62 7.51
N GLU A 113 -17.50 -5.01 6.31
CA GLU A 113 -17.52 -6.40 5.82
C GLU A 113 -16.29 -7.22 6.30
N GLU A 114 -15.61 -6.77 7.35
CA GLU A 114 -14.43 -7.43 7.93
C GLU A 114 -13.22 -7.52 6.96
N GLY A 115 -13.14 -6.58 6.02
CA GLY A 115 -12.03 -6.44 5.08
C GLY A 115 -10.88 -5.57 5.60
N ASN A 116 -9.73 -5.66 4.93
CA ASN A 116 -8.54 -4.84 5.24
C ASN A 116 -8.37 -3.72 4.21
N VAL A 117 -7.95 -2.54 4.64
CA VAL A 117 -7.68 -1.41 3.73
C VAL A 117 -6.26 -0.88 3.90
N LEU A 118 -5.62 -0.49 2.79
CA LEU A 118 -4.32 0.18 2.77
C LEU A 118 -4.51 1.67 2.48
N VAL A 119 -3.97 2.52 3.35
CA VAL A 119 -4.09 3.97 3.29
C VAL A 119 -2.72 4.62 3.34
N ILE A 120 -2.39 5.41 2.33
CA ILE A 120 -1.16 6.21 2.33
C ILE A 120 -1.29 7.34 3.34
N ALA A 121 -0.43 7.36 4.36
CA ALA A 121 -0.56 8.23 5.53
C ALA A 121 -0.48 9.72 5.18
N ASP A 122 0.48 10.12 4.34
CA ASP A 122 0.71 11.51 3.91
C ASP A 122 -0.06 11.89 2.63
N GLY A 123 -0.92 10.99 2.14
CA GLY A 123 -1.72 11.20 0.93
C GLY A 123 -0.89 11.27 -0.35
N SER A 124 -1.57 11.38 -1.50
CA SER A 124 -0.92 11.35 -2.82
C SER A 124 -0.15 12.63 -3.19
N ARG A 125 -0.35 13.71 -2.42
CA ARG A 125 0.24 15.03 -2.68
C ARG A 125 1.01 15.59 -1.47
N GLY A 126 1.12 14.80 -0.40
CA GLY A 126 1.88 15.16 0.79
C GLY A 126 1.19 16.19 1.70
N PRO A 127 1.99 16.93 2.49
CA PRO A 127 3.46 16.93 2.49
C PRO A 127 4.07 15.66 3.09
N ARG A 128 5.30 15.34 2.67
CA ARG A 128 6.03 14.12 3.07
C ARG A 128 6.08 13.96 4.57
N HIS A 129 5.75 12.76 5.05
CA HIS A 129 5.79 12.38 6.47
C HIS A 129 4.90 13.25 7.37
N GLN A 130 3.85 13.86 6.82
CA GLN A 130 2.79 14.50 7.59
C GLN A 130 1.51 13.69 7.41
N ALA A 131 1.10 12.97 8.45
CA ALA A 131 -0.10 12.14 8.40
C ALA A 131 -1.35 13.00 8.19
N GLN A 132 -2.18 12.59 7.23
CA GLN A 132 -3.52 13.10 6.99
C GLN A 132 -4.55 12.34 7.83
N ALA A 133 -5.74 12.91 8.00
CA ALA A 133 -6.76 12.35 8.89
C ALA A 133 -7.42 11.05 8.40
N GLY A 134 -7.16 10.61 7.15
CA GLY A 134 -7.91 9.54 6.50
C GLY A 134 -7.91 8.21 7.26
N SER A 135 -6.76 7.74 7.72
CA SER A 135 -6.65 6.49 8.49
C SER A 135 -7.36 6.58 9.84
N ILE A 136 -7.21 7.70 10.54
CA ILE A 136 -7.87 7.96 11.83
C ILE A 136 -9.39 8.07 11.68
N GLN A 137 -9.89 8.73 10.63
CA GLN A 137 -11.31 8.85 10.35
C GLN A 137 -11.94 7.49 10.05
N LEU A 138 -11.29 6.67 9.22
CA LEU A 138 -11.76 5.31 8.91
C LEU A 138 -11.81 4.46 10.18
N ALA A 139 -10.75 4.48 10.99
CA ALA A 139 -10.70 3.75 12.26
C ALA A 139 -11.80 4.22 13.22
N ARG A 140 -12.03 5.52 13.35
CA ARG A 140 -13.07 6.07 14.22
C ARG A 140 -14.48 5.65 13.81
N ILE A 141 -14.76 5.66 12.50
CA ILE A 141 -16.09 5.32 11.98
C ILE A 141 -16.38 3.82 12.12
N THR A 142 -15.36 2.98 11.92
CA THR A 142 -15.53 1.53 11.78
C THR A 142 -15.14 0.74 13.02
N GLY A 143 -14.43 1.36 13.97
CA GLY A 143 -13.76 0.67 15.08
C GLY A 143 -12.56 -0.19 14.65
N ALA A 144 -12.09 -0.06 13.41
CA ALA A 144 -10.96 -0.82 12.92
C ALA A 144 -9.64 -0.36 13.58
N PRO A 145 -8.77 -1.27 14.04
CA PRO A 145 -7.43 -0.93 14.50
C PRO A 145 -6.56 -0.43 13.34
N ILE A 146 -5.58 0.42 13.67
CA ILE A 146 -4.60 0.93 12.71
C ILE A 146 -3.23 0.27 12.96
N TYR A 147 -2.64 -0.27 11.89
CA TYR A 147 -1.26 -0.74 11.84
C TYR A 147 -0.44 0.24 11.02
N SER A 148 0.56 0.84 11.64
CA SER A 148 1.53 1.68 10.93
C SER A 148 2.70 0.83 10.45
N LEU A 149 3.06 0.96 9.18
CA LEU A 149 4.11 0.17 8.55
C LEU A 149 5.19 1.13 8.04
N PHE A 150 6.44 0.80 8.31
CA PHE A 150 7.59 1.53 7.84
C PHE A 150 8.68 0.56 7.40
N TYR A 151 9.44 0.93 6.37
CA TYR A 151 10.70 0.25 6.10
C TYR A 151 11.77 1.26 5.71
N ASP A 152 13.02 0.86 5.91
CA ASP A 152 14.14 1.48 5.24
C ASP A 152 15.07 0.42 4.64
N ALA A 153 15.93 0.82 3.71
CA ALA A 153 16.82 -0.08 2.99
C ALA A 153 18.23 0.48 2.81
N HIS A 154 19.23 -0.41 2.75
CA HIS A 154 20.60 -0.05 2.41
C HIS A 154 21.32 -1.16 1.61
N PRO A 155 21.97 -0.81 0.48
CA PRO A 155 21.90 0.48 -0.20
C PRO A 155 20.52 0.72 -0.87
N LYS A 156 20.14 1.98 -1.02
CA LYS A 156 18.87 2.40 -1.64
C LYS A 156 19.10 3.54 -2.62
N TYR A 157 18.19 3.67 -3.58
CA TYR A 157 18.02 4.88 -4.37
C TYR A 157 16.82 5.67 -3.84
N GLU A 158 17.01 6.96 -3.57
CA GLU A 158 15.93 7.86 -3.18
C GLU A 158 15.59 8.78 -4.37
N PHE A 159 14.35 8.74 -4.81
CA PHE A 159 13.92 9.57 -5.94
C PHE A 159 13.94 11.06 -5.58
N ASN A 160 14.24 11.90 -6.56
CA ASN A 160 14.09 13.36 -6.43
C ASN A 160 12.63 13.81 -6.64
N SER A 161 11.72 13.17 -5.92
CA SER A 161 10.28 13.47 -5.90
C SER A 161 9.90 14.12 -4.56
N TRP A 162 8.67 14.66 -4.49
CA TRP A 162 8.18 15.36 -3.28
C TRP A 162 8.22 14.46 -2.03
N ASP A 163 7.96 13.16 -2.21
CA ASP A 163 7.89 12.15 -1.15
C ASP A 163 9.23 11.46 -0.88
N ARG A 164 10.25 11.68 -1.73
CA ARG A 164 11.53 10.93 -1.69
C ARG A 164 11.29 9.42 -1.63
N SER A 165 10.52 8.89 -2.58
CA SER A 165 10.26 7.44 -2.69
C SER A 165 11.55 6.64 -2.56
N VAL A 166 11.50 5.55 -1.79
CA VAL A 166 12.65 4.69 -1.52
C VAL A 166 12.59 3.48 -2.43
N LEU A 167 13.67 3.23 -3.17
CA LEU A 167 13.86 2.03 -3.98
C LEU A 167 15.05 1.22 -3.43
N PRO A 168 14.80 0.08 -2.76
CA PRO A 168 15.87 -0.83 -2.36
C PRO A 168 16.69 -1.30 -3.56
N LEU A 169 18.02 -1.20 -3.55
CA LEU A 169 18.80 -1.79 -4.65
C LEU A 169 18.80 -3.33 -4.54
N PRO A 170 19.04 -4.08 -5.64
CA PRO A 170 19.17 -5.54 -5.55
C PRO A 170 20.16 -5.96 -4.46
N PHE A 171 19.84 -7.05 -3.74
CA PHE A 171 20.66 -7.57 -2.63
C PHE A 171 20.79 -6.64 -1.40
N SER A 172 20.07 -5.52 -1.36
CA SER A 172 20.07 -4.63 -0.20
C SER A 172 19.43 -5.29 1.02
N ARG A 173 19.81 -4.78 2.20
CA ARG A 173 19.14 -5.09 3.46
C ARG A 173 17.92 -4.18 3.57
N VAL A 174 16.76 -4.76 3.85
CA VAL A 174 15.51 -4.03 4.09
C VAL A 174 15.11 -4.31 5.53
N VAL A 175 14.98 -3.27 6.34
CA VAL A 175 14.51 -3.38 7.72
C VAL A 175 13.10 -2.81 7.77
N MET A 176 12.14 -3.66 8.14
CA MET A 176 10.74 -3.30 8.31
C MET A 176 10.40 -3.19 9.79
N ASN A 177 9.60 -2.17 10.12
CA ASN A 177 9.00 -1.99 11.43
C ASN A 177 7.49 -1.86 11.29
N ILE A 178 6.75 -2.57 12.13
CA ILE A 178 5.32 -2.39 12.32
C ILE A 178 5.14 -1.64 13.64
N GLY A 179 4.51 -0.47 13.64
CA GLY A 179 4.28 0.27 14.88
C GLY A 179 3.28 -0.45 15.80
N PRO A 180 3.19 -0.04 17.08
CA PRO A 180 2.16 -0.54 17.97
C PRO A 180 0.76 -0.30 17.39
N VAL A 181 -0.16 -1.21 17.68
CA VAL A 181 -1.55 -1.11 17.21
C VAL A 181 -2.21 0.12 17.83
N ILE A 182 -2.80 0.97 16.97
CA ILE A 182 -3.52 2.17 17.40
C ILE A 182 -5.02 1.90 17.32
N THR A 183 -5.72 2.08 18.43
CA THR A 183 -7.18 2.10 18.48
C THR A 183 -7.67 3.54 18.60
N VAL A 184 -8.72 3.88 17.84
CA VAL A 184 -9.31 5.22 17.87
C VAL A 184 -10.65 5.15 18.61
N PRO A 185 -10.82 5.89 19.72
CA PRO A 185 -12.06 5.91 20.50
C PRO A 185 -13.19 6.69 19.83
#